data_AF-A0A354GLK8-F1
#
_entry.id   AF-A0A354GLK8-F1
#
_cell.length_a   1.000
_cell.length_b   1.000
_cell.length_c   1.000
_cell.angle_alpha   90.00
_cell.angle_beta   90.00
_cell.angle_gamma   90.00
#
_symmetry.space_group_name_H-M   'P 1'
#
loop_
_entity.id
_entity.type
_entity.pdbx_description
1 polymer ?
#
loop_
_entity_poly.entity_id
_entity_poly.type
_entity_poly.pdbx_seq_one_letter_code
_entity_poly.pdbx_strand_id
1 'polypeptide(L)'
;MRFSGFALSLLLLAVSNASAADAPAPQWIVVMAPAFRNAVKPLLDHRKAQGFQTTPVLTTDVLSAEEIRAGDGRKLRLHVNKLCRDHDGPSYVLLVGAVWAGRPEEAERTVVPPLDGGVGRMKDQPSDNGYGCLNDDHQPSVPVGRFPARTKEEAQQMVRKTLAYEGDDKPGAWRQRLTILAGVPAYNPLVDRMIEAMAFVRLDRFDPSWTGRVVYSNPQSRFCPPDDELQSVALKYVEDGEAWTLYLGHSNPEG
;
A
#
# COMPACT_ATOMS: atom_id res chain seq x y z
N MET A 1 -67.98 31.69 16.60
CA MET A 1 -67.38 30.37 16.32
C MET A 1 -65.87 30.52 16.36
N ARG A 2 -65.20 29.57 17.03
CA ARG A 2 -63.79 29.57 17.43
C ARG A 2 -62.89 29.27 16.23
N PHE A 3 -61.75 29.95 16.11
CA PHE A 3 -60.60 29.41 15.38
C PHE A 3 -59.33 29.61 16.20
N SER A 4 -58.66 28.48 16.41
CA SER A 4 -57.59 28.21 17.36
C SER A 4 -56.28 28.88 16.94
N GLY A 5 -55.55 29.37 17.95
CA GLY A 5 -54.15 29.75 17.81
C GLY A 5 -53.26 28.53 17.52
N PHE A 6 -52.31 28.72 16.61
CA PHE A 6 -51.15 27.85 16.47
C PHE A 6 -49.98 28.56 17.18
N ALA A 7 -49.65 28.09 18.38
CA ALA A 7 -48.39 28.39 19.04
C ALA A 7 -47.31 27.52 18.38
N LEU A 8 -46.36 28.16 17.70
CA LEU A 8 -45.20 27.51 17.12
C LEU A 8 -44.17 27.26 18.24
N SER A 9 -44.17 26.06 18.82
CA SER A 9 -43.15 25.65 19.79
C SER A 9 -41.84 25.35 19.06
N LEU A 10 -40.85 26.24 19.16
CA LEU A 10 -39.46 25.94 18.80
C LEU A 10 -38.88 24.95 19.83
N LEU A 11 -38.67 23.69 19.43
CA LEU A 11 -37.76 22.79 20.13
C LEU A 11 -36.32 23.21 19.78
N LEU A 12 -35.70 23.98 20.67
CA LEU A 12 -34.25 24.13 20.72
C LEU A 12 -33.66 22.83 21.26
N LEU A 13 -33.26 21.93 20.36
CA LEU A 13 -32.35 20.84 20.68
C LEU A 13 -31.01 21.46 21.07
N ALA A 14 -30.79 21.62 22.36
CA ALA A 14 -29.45 21.83 22.90
C ALA A 14 -28.64 20.57 22.56
N VAL A 15 -27.82 20.66 21.50
CA VAL A 15 -26.78 19.68 21.23
C VAL A 15 -25.77 19.84 22.35
N SER A 16 -25.93 19.03 23.40
CA SER A 16 -24.90 18.84 24.39
C SER A 16 -23.66 18.35 23.65
N ASN A 17 -22.66 19.22 23.51
CA ASN A 17 -21.30 18.82 23.16
C ASN A 17 -20.76 17.97 24.32
N ALA A 18 -21.20 16.72 24.38
CA ALA A 18 -20.41 15.69 25.01
C ALA A 18 -19.12 15.66 24.21
N SER A 19 -18.03 16.19 24.79
CA SER A 19 -16.69 15.98 24.30
C SER A 19 -16.52 14.47 24.23
N ALA A 20 -16.66 13.88 23.03
CA ALA A 20 -15.94 12.68 22.73
C ALA A 20 -14.49 13.01 23.09
N ALA A 21 -13.87 12.23 23.98
CA ALA A 21 -12.44 12.36 24.15
C ALA A 21 -11.84 12.21 22.75
N ASP A 22 -11.12 13.23 22.28
CA ASP A 22 -10.49 13.18 20.95
C ASP A 22 -9.68 11.88 20.88
N ALA A 23 -9.99 11.05 19.89
CA ALA A 23 -9.23 9.83 19.68
C ALA A 23 -7.74 10.18 19.57
N PRO A 24 -6.81 9.40 20.17
CA PRO A 24 -5.40 9.72 20.12
C PRO A 24 -4.93 9.91 18.68
N ALA A 25 -4.15 10.96 18.43
CA ALA A 25 -3.66 11.28 17.09
C ALA A 25 -2.90 10.09 16.48
N PRO A 26 -3.11 9.75 15.20
CA PRO A 26 -2.38 8.67 14.54
C PRO A 26 -0.89 9.02 14.42
N GLN A 27 -0.01 8.02 14.46
CA GLN A 27 1.43 8.20 14.24
C GLN A 27 1.86 7.66 12.86
N TRP A 28 2.71 8.43 12.17
CA TRP A 28 3.34 8.05 10.92
C TRP A 28 4.86 7.94 11.11
N ILE A 29 5.36 6.71 11.25
CA ILE A 29 6.78 6.40 11.40
C ILE A 29 7.38 6.24 10.00
N VAL A 30 8.42 7.02 9.69
CA VAL A 30 9.19 6.83 8.46
C VAL A 30 10.59 6.39 8.81
N VAL A 31 10.89 5.13 8.52
CA VAL A 31 12.23 4.58 8.64
C VAL A 31 12.93 4.74 7.30
N MET A 32 14.03 5.47 7.25
CA MET A 32 14.67 5.83 5.98
C MET A 32 16.18 5.68 6.02
N ALA A 33 16.75 5.30 4.88
CA ALA A 33 18.19 5.42 4.70
C ALA A 33 18.59 6.92 4.59
N PRO A 34 19.78 7.33 5.06
CA PRO A 34 20.22 8.72 5.12
C PRO A 34 20.07 9.51 3.81
N ALA A 35 20.29 8.87 2.65
CA ALA A 35 20.20 9.54 1.35
C ALA A 35 18.80 10.09 1.03
N PHE A 36 17.75 9.55 1.65
CA PHE A 36 16.37 9.86 1.30
C PHE A 36 15.70 10.84 2.26
N ARG A 37 16.39 11.28 3.33
CA ARG A 37 15.85 12.21 4.34
C ARG A 37 15.13 13.41 3.73
N ASN A 38 15.79 14.10 2.80
CA ASN A 38 15.24 15.30 2.17
C ASN A 38 14.14 14.98 1.15
N ALA A 39 14.17 13.79 0.52
CA ALA A 39 13.17 13.39 -0.46
C ALA A 39 11.80 13.15 0.20
N VAL A 40 11.78 12.64 1.44
CA VAL A 40 10.55 12.28 2.15
C VAL A 40 9.93 13.45 2.92
N LYS A 41 10.69 14.52 3.18
CA LYS A 41 10.20 15.69 3.94
C LYS A 41 8.83 16.20 3.48
N PRO A 42 8.53 16.37 2.17
CA PRO A 42 7.21 16.83 1.74
C PRO A 42 6.05 15.91 2.17
N LEU A 43 6.29 14.59 2.20
CA LEU A 43 5.27 13.62 2.64
C LEU A 43 5.06 13.67 4.16
N LEU A 44 6.14 13.84 4.94
CA LEU A 44 6.04 14.06 6.38
C LEU A 44 5.26 15.33 6.69
N ASP A 45 5.58 16.44 6.04
CA ASP A 45 4.86 17.71 6.23
C ASP A 45 3.36 17.56 5.87
N HIS A 46 3.05 16.82 4.81
CA HIS A 46 1.68 16.53 4.40
C HIS A 46 0.92 15.70 5.45
N ARG A 47 1.53 14.62 5.97
CA ARG A 47 0.93 13.80 7.04
C ARG A 47 0.72 14.60 8.33
N LYS A 48 1.68 15.47 8.69
CA LYS A 48 1.54 16.39 9.82
C LYS A 48 0.34 17.34 9.63
N ALA A 49 0.14 17.87 8.43
CA ALA A 49 -1.02 18.71 8.11
C ALA A 49 -2.37 17.94 8.19
N GLN A 50 -2.35 16.62 8.03
CA GLN A 50 -3.50 15.74 8.23
C GLN A 50 -3.70 15.31 9.70
N GLY A 51 -2.93 15.86 10.64
CA GLY A 51 -3.06 15.57 12.07
C GLY A 51 -2.27 14.37 12.57
N PHE A 52 -1.36 13.80 11.75
CA PHE A 52 -0.48 12.72 12.21
C PHE A 52 0.68 13.27 13.05
N GLN A 53 1.04 12.55 14.12
CA GLN A 53 2.37 12.65 14.70
C GLN A 53 3.38 11.99 13.75
N THR A 54 4.32 12.75 13.22
CA THR A 54 5.33 12.20 12.30
C THR A 54 6.64 11.88 13.01
N THR A 55 7.11 10.64 12.89
CA THR A 55 8.32 10.15 13.56
C THR A 55 9.35 9.68 12.51
N PRO A 56 10.28 10.55 12.09
CA PRO A 56 11.36 10.16 11.19
C PRO A 56 12.45 9.39 11.95
N VAL A 57 12.88 8.25 11.41
CA VAL A 57 13.95 7.40 11.95
C VAL A 57 14.98 7.16 10.85
N LEU A 58 16.25 7.50 11.07
CA LEU A 58 17.30 7.00 10.17
C LEU A 58 17.74 5.60 10.56
N THR A 59 18.06 4.79 9.56
CA THR A 59 18.70 3.48 9.79
C THR A 59 20.00 3.62 10.60
N THR A 60 20.81 4.63 10.30
CA THR A 60 22.08 4.91 11.00
C THR A 60 21.93 5.42 12.42
N ASP A 61 20.72 5.83 12.84
CA ASP A 61 20.46 6.23 14.22
C ASP A 61 20.23 4.99 15.13
N VAL A 62 19.98 3.82 14.53
CA VAL A 62 19.57 2.59 15.23
C VAL A 62 20.53 1.41 14.97
N LEU A 63 21.06 1.33 13.75
CA LEU A 63 21.91 0.24 13.28
C LEU A 63 23.36 0.70 13.06
N SER A 64 24.30 -0.19 13.30
CA SER A 64 25.69 -0.01 12.89
C SER A 64 25.86 -0.17 11.38
N ALA A 65 26.96 0.36 10.85
CA ALA A 65 27.35 0.15 9.46
C ALA A 65 27.47 -1.34 9.08
N GLU A 66 27.98 -2.17 10.01
CA GLU A 66 28.09 -3.61 9.83
C GLU A 66 26.72 -4.28 9.74
N GLU A 67 25.79 -3.92 10.63
CA GLU A 67 24.43 -4.44 10.65
C GLU A 67 23.68 -4.07 9.35
N ILE A 68 23.81 -2.83 8.88
CA ILE A 68 23.20 -2.40 7.61
C ILE A 68 23.78 -3.20 6.43
N ARG A 69 25.10 -3.35 6.36
CA ARG A 69 25.76 -4.12 5.27
C ARG A 69 25.40 -5.60 5.30
N ALA A 70 25.21 -6.17 6.49
CA ALA A 70 24.78 -7.55 6.68
C ALA A 70 23.28 -7.75 6.43
N GLY A 71 22.50 -6.68 6.28
CA GLY A 71 21.04 -6.76 6.16
C GLY A 71 20.34 -7.14 7.48
N ASP A 72 20.98 -6.91 8.63
CA ASP A 72 20.41 -7.25 9.95
C ASP A 72 19.44 -6.17 10.45
N GLY A 73 18.15 -6.35 10.15
CA GLY A 73 17.07 -5.46 10.59
C GLY A 73 16.58 -5.68 12.03
N ARG A 74 17.14 -6.60 12.83
CA ARG A 74 16.55 -7.01 14.11
C ARG A 74 16.42 -5.87 15.12
N LYS A 75 17.49 -5.09 15.31
CA LYS A 75 17.46 -3.92 16.20
C LYS A 75 16.48 -2.84 15.71
N LEU A 76 16.42 -2.65 14.39
CA LEU A 76 15.49 -1.70 13.77
C LEU A 76 14.03 -2.11 14.00
N ARG A 77 13.71 -3.40 13.86
CA ARG A 77 12.40 -3.96 14.20
C ARG A 77 12.04 -3.70 15.66
N LEU A 78 12.95 -4.01 16.60
CA LEU A 78 12.69 -3.77 18.02
C LEU A 78 12.43 -2.29 18.32
N HIS A 79 13.19 -1.39 17.68
CA HIS A 79 13.00 0.04 17.81
C HIS A 79 11.63 0.50 17.28
N VAL A 80 11.26 0.09 16.06
CA VAL A 80 9.95 0.41 15.45
C VAL A 80 8.81 -0.17 16.31
N ASN A 81 8.90 -1.42 16.72
CA ASN A 81 7.87 -2.05 17.55
C ASN A 81 7.71 -1.36 18.92
N LYS A 82 8.79 -0.80 19.47
CA LYS A 82 8.74 0.01 20.69
C LYS A 82 8.00 1.33 20.43
N LEU A 83 8.34 2.05 19.36
CA LEU A 83 7.63 3.28 18.98
C LEU A 83 6.12 3.04 18.82
N CYS A 84 5.73 1.95 18.16
CA CYS A 84 4.32 1.59 17.98
C CYS A 84 3.63 1.24 19.31
N ARG A 85 4.31 0.56 20.23
CA ARG A 85 3.75 0.17 21.54
C ARG A 85 3.60 1.33 22.51
N ASP A 86 4.53 2.28 22.45
CA ASP A 86 4.54 3.45 23.34
C ASP A 86 3.58 4.56 22.85
N HIS A 87 2.94 4.39 21.69
CA HIS A 87 2.01 5.35 21.13
C HIS A 87 0.57 4.90 21.37
N ASP A 88 -0.25 5.77 21.97
CA ASP A 88 -1.65 5.44 22.33
C ASP A 88 -2.59 5.34 21.11
N GLY A 89 -2.20 5.95 19.98
CA GLY A 89 -2.98 5.97 18.74
C GLY A 89 -2.58 4.88 17.73
N PRO A 90 -3.29 4.78 16.60
CA PRO A 90 -2.88 3.87 15.53
C PRO A 90 -1.54 4.32 14.93
N SER A 91 -0.65 3.36 14.69
CA SER A 91 0.65 3.58 14.07
C SER A 91 0.66 3.10 12.62
N TYR A 92 1.46 3.75 11.78
CA TYR A 92 1.69 3.39 10.39
C TYR A 92 3.19 3.50 10.10
N VAL A 93 3.76 2.51 9.40
CA VAL A 93 5.20 2.45 9.11
C VAL A 93 5.45 2.52 7.63
N LEU A 94 6.31 3.46 7.22
CA LEU A 94 6.86 3.54 5.87
C LEU A 94 8.37 3.33 5.90
N LEU A 95 8.84 2.31 5.21
CA LEU A 95 10.26 2.06 4.97
C LEU A 95 10.69 2.76 3.68
N VAL A 96 11.76 3.55 3.70
CA VAL A 96 12.25 4.27 2.52
C VAL A 96 13.71 3.92 2.27
N GLY A 97 13.89 3.02 1.31
CA GLY A 97 15.20 2.57 0.85
C GLY A 97 15.14 1.19 0.22
N ALA A 98 16.24 0.82 -0.42
CA ALA A 98 16.39 -0.47 -1.07
C ALA A 98 16.52 -1.58 -0.02
N VAL A 99 16.19 -2.81 -0.46
CA VAL A 99 16.43 -4.03 0.32
C VAL A 99 17.92 -4.35 0.35
N TRP A 100 18.62 -4.06 -0.75
CA TRP A 100 20.06 -4.29 -0.96
C TRP A 100 20.70 -3.10 -1.63
N ALA A 101 21.99 -2.89 -1.36
CA ALA A 101 22.79 -1.93 -2.09
C ALA A 101 23.20 -2.50 -3.45
N GLY A 102 23.29 -1.66 -4.48
CA GLY A 102 23.91 -2.05 -5.75
C GLY A 102 25.42 -2.27 -5.59
N ARG A 103 26.04 -1.55 -4.65
CA ARG A 103 27.44 -1.67 -4.27
C ARG A 103 27.60 -1.62 -2.74
N PRO A 104 28.50 -2.41 -2.11
CA PRO A 104 28.61 -2.49 -0.65
C PRO A 104 28.80 -1.14 0.07
N GLU A 105 29.51 -0.20 -0.54
CA GLU A 105 29.77 1.14 0.00
C GLU A 105 28.53 2.05 0.03
N GLU A 106 27.48 1.71 -0.72
CA GLU A 106 26.23 2.46 -0.74
C GLU A 106 25.25 2.03 0.35
N ALA A 107 25.47 0.88 0.98
CA ALA A 107 24.51 0.25 1.88
C ALA A 107 24.03 1.20 2.99
N GLU A 108 24.96 1.84 3.70
CA GLU A 108 24.66 2.78 4.77
C GLU A 108 23.84 3.98 4.31
N ARG A 109 23.90 4.34 3.03
CA ARG A 109 23.22 5.50 2.46
C ARG A 109 21.84 5.16 1.92
N THR A 110 21.64 3.96 1.39
CA THR A 110 20.46 3.61 0.58
C THR A 110 19.65 2.44 1.10
N VAL A 111 20.16 1.64 2.04
CA VAL A 111 19.48 0.42 2.49
C VAL A 111 18.66 0.66 3.75
N VAL A 112 17.43 0.14 3.72
CA VAL A 112 16.63 -0.15 4.91
C VAL A 112 16.47 -1.67 4.94
N PRO A 113 17.17 -2.39 5.85
CA PRO A 113 17.20 -3.84 5.83
C PRO A 113 15.78 -4.45 5.89
N PRO A 114 15.49 -5.49 5.09
CA PRO A 114 14.28 -6.29 5.30
C PRO A 114 14.44 -7.13 6.58
N LEU A 115 13.41 -7.90 6.91
CA LEU A 115 13.50 -9.03 7.82
C LEU A 115 13.34 -10.33 7.01
N ASP A 116 13.31 -11.46 7.69
CA ASP A 116 13.07 -12.76 7.07
C ASP A 116 11.62 -13.21 7.24
N GLY A 117 11.05 -13.77 6.19
CA GLY A 117 9.80 -14.51 6.27
C GLY A 117 10.01 -15.83 7.02
N GLY A 118 9.01 -16.24 7.79
CA GLY A 118 9.08 -17.44 8.64
C GLY A 118 8.33 -18.67 8.13
N VAL A 119 7.53 -18.54 7.06
CA VAL A 119 6.50 -19.54 6.70
C VAL A 119 6.50 -19.86 5.21
N GLY A 120 6.36 -21.15 4.88
CA GLY A 120 6.12 -21.64 3.52
C GLY A 120 7.19 -21.18 2.52
N ARG A 121 6.74 -20.70 1.35
CA ARG A 121 7.63 -20.20 0.28
C ARG A 121 8.37 -18.91 0.65
N MET A 122 7.96 -18.24 1.73
CA MET A 122 8.61 -17.03 2.24
C MET A 122 9.65 -17.32 3.31
N LYS A 123 9.83 -18.58 3.74
CA LYS A 123 10.84 -18.92 4.75
C LYS A 123 12.24 -18.52 4.25
N ASP A 124 12.97 -17.78 5.07
CA ASP A 124 14.33 -17.27 4.78
C ASP A 124 14.37 -16.32 3.55
N GLN A 125 13.21 -15.80 3.12
CA GLN A 125 13.10 -14.80 2.06
C GLN A 125 12.87 -13.41 2.67
N PRO A 126 13.33 -12.33 2.03
CA PRO A 126 13.10 -10.96 2.48
C PRO A 126 11.62 -10.64 2.66
N SER A 127 11.29 -10.03 3.79
CA SER A 127 9.95 -9.61 4.14
C SER A 127 9.96 -8.42 5.07
N ASP A 128 9.08 -7.45 4.82
CA ASP A 128 8.85 -6.32 5.72
C ASP A 128 7.72 -6.60 6.74
N ASN A 129 7.02 -7.73 6.62
CA ASN A 129 5.87 -8.07 7.48
C ASN A 129 6.22 -8.03 8.98
N GLY A 130 7.45 -8.43 9.33
CA GLY A 130 7.91 -8.47 10.71
C GLY A 130 8.01 -7.10 11.39
N TYR A 131 8.08 -6.00 10.63
CA TYR A 131 8.00 -4.63 11.19
C TYR A 131 6.60 -4.26 11.68
N GLY A 132 5.57 -4.97 11.20
CA GLY A 132 4.18 -4.79 11.64
C GLY A 132 3.72 -5.80 12.69
N CYS A 133 4.48 -6.89 12.88
CA CYS A 133 4.15 -7.96 13.81
C CYS A 133 4.69 -7.64 15.20
N LEU A 134 3.86 -7.05 16.06
CA LEU A 134 4.26 -6.65 17.41
C LEU A 134 4.32 -7.84 18.38
N ASN A 135 3.55 -8.90 18.12
CA ASN A 135 3.37 -10.07 18.99
C ASN A 135 4.09 -11.33 18.49
N ASP A 136 4.92 -11.20 17.45
CA ASP A 136 5.71 -12.30 16.87
C ASP A 136 4.89 -13.51 16.34
N ASP A 137 3.60 -13.29 16.06
CA ASP A 137 2.63 -14.28 15.58
C ASP A 137 2.43 -14.28 14.04
N HIS A 138 3.29 -13.55 13.33
CA HIS A 138 3.19 -13.28 11.89
C HIS A 138 1.93 -12.53 11.44
N GLN A 139 1.10 -12.04 12.37
CA GLN A 139 -0.07 -11.22 12.07
C GLN A 139 0.27 -9.74 12.27
N PRO A 140 0.40 -8.94 11.19
CA PRO A 140 0.74 -7.54 11.35
C PRO A 140 -0.41 -6.79 12.05
N SER A 141 -0.09 -6.16 13.19
CA SER A 141 -0.99 -5.24 13.90
C SER A 141 -0.84 -3.80 13.41
N VAL A 142 0.26 -3.51 12.71
CA VAL A 142 0.61 -2.20 12.17
C VAL A 142 0.80 -2.32 10.65
N PRO A 143 0.15 -1.47 9.83
CA PRO A 143 0.39 -1.45 8.40
C PRO A 143 1.81 -0.98 8.08
N VAL A 144 2.49 -1.74 7.23
CA VAL A 144 3.85 -1.46 6.76
C VAL A 144 3.84 -1.33 5.24
N GLY A 145 4.42 -0.25 4.73
CA GLY A 145 4.71 -0.08 3.31
C GLY A 145 6.18 0.22 3.08
N ARG A 146 6.66 0.02 1.85
CA ARG A 146 8.02 0.38 1.43
C ARG A 146 8.01 1.23 0.17
N PHE A 147 8.80 2.30 0.17
CA PHE A 147 9.34 2.94 -1.03
C PHE A 147 10.72 2.35 -1.30
N PRO A 148 10.86 1.40 -2.24
CA PRO A 148 12.10 0.66 -2.48
C PRO A 148 13.11 1.48 -3.31
N ALA A 149 13.39 2.72 -2.89
CA ALA A 149 14.24 3.65 -3.61
C ALA A 149 15.71 3.24 -3.52
N ARG A 150 16.40 3.24 -4.66
CA ARG A 150 17.86 3.12 -4.78
C ARG A 150 18.50 4.49 -4.98
N THR A 151 17.77 5.46 -5.52
CA THR A 151 18.25 6.83 -5.75
C THR A 151 17.35 7.87 -5.12
N LYS A 152 17.89 9.08 -4.90
CA LYS A 152 17.12 10.20 -4.35
C LYS A 152 15.97 10.56 -5.28
N GLU A 153 16.21 10.50 -6.57
CA GLU A 153 15.26 10.81 -7.64
C GLU A 153 14.08 9.83 -7.60
N GLU A 154 14.33 8.53 -7.42
CA GLU A 154 13.28 7.52 -7.24
C GLU A 154 12.42 7.79 -6.00
N ALA A 155 13.06 8.08 -4.84
CA ALA A 155 12.34 8.43 -3.62
C ALA A 155 11.46 9.68 -3.81
N GLN A 156 11.99 10.71 -4.47
CA GLN A 156 11.24 11.92 -4.80
C GLN A 156 10.08 11.62 -5.76
N GLN A 157 10.26 10.74 -6.75
CA GLN A 157 9.17 10.36 -7.64
C GLN A 157 8.05 9.62 -6.90
N MET A 158 8.38 8.70 -6.00
CA MET A 158 7.37 8.01 -5.19
C MET A 158 6.59 8.98 -4.31
N VAL A 159 7.28 9.90 -3.62
CA VAL A 159 6.64 10.96 -2.82
C VAL A 159 5.75 11.86 -3.68
N ARG A 160 6.25 12.31 -4.85
CA ARG A 160 5.46 13.15 -5.77
C ARG A 160 4.21 12.43 -6.25
N LYS A 161 4.30 11.16 -6.65
CA LYS A 161 3.15 10.37 -7.10
C LYS A 161 2.11 10.21 -5.99
N THR A 162 2.55 9.91 -4.77
CA THR A 162 1.65 9.80 -3.61
C THR A 162 0.91 11.10 -3.34
N LEU A 163 1.62 12.23 -3.25
CA LEU A 163 1.00 13.53 -2.99
C LEU A 163 0.10 13.99 -4.15
N ALA A 164 0.50 13.73 -5.39
CA ALA A 164 -0.31 14.03 -6.56
C ALA A 164 -1.62 13.21 -6.57
N TYR A 165 -1.55 11.92 -6.23
CA TYR A 165 -2.73 11.06 -6.14
C TYR A 165 -3.68 11.50 -5.02
N GLU A 166 -3.14 11.79 -3.83
CA GLU A 166 -3.94 12.21 -2.68
C GLU A 166 -4.55 13.62 -2.83
N GLY A 167 -3.87 14.50 -3.56
CA GLY A 167 -4.33 15.86 -3.85
C GLY A 167 -5.18 15.98 -5.11
N ASP A 168 -5.28 14.93 -5.92
CA ASP A 168 -6.13 14.94 -7.11
C ASP A 168 -7.58 14.64 -6.70
N ASP A 169 -8.45 15.63 -6.91
CA ASP A 169 -9.90 15.55 -6.70
C ASP A 169 -10.67 15.46 -8.01
N LYS A 170 -9.97 15.45 -9.15
CA LYS A 170 -10.60 15.47 -10.46
C LYS A 170 -11.29 14.13 -10.73
N PRO A 171 -12.55 14.16 -11.20
CA PRO A 171 -13.20 12.95 -11.67
C PRO A 171 -12.47 12.42 -12.90
N GLY A 172 -12.36 11.10 -12.99
CA GLY A 172 -11.76 10.44 -14.14
C GLY A 172 -12.20 8.99 -14.18
N ALA A 173 -12.53 8.48 -15.37
CA ALA A 173 -12.97 7.10 -15.55
C ALA A 173 -11.97 6.07 -15.00
N TRP A 174 -10.68 6.42 -14.98
CA TRP A 174 -9.63 5.60 -14.39
C TRP A 174 -9.87 5.31 -12.90
N ARG A 175 -10.47 6.23 -12.12
CA ARG A 175 -10.73 6.07 -10.67
C ARG A 175 -11.74 4.98 -10.32
N GLN A 176 -12.52 4.54 -11.30
CA GLN A 176 -13.54 3.49 -11.16
C GLN A 176 -13.29 2.37 -12.17
N ARG A 177 -12.03 2.19 -12.60
CA ARG A 177 -11.65 1.11 -13.51
C ARG A 177 -10.82 0.06 -12.80
N LEU A 178 -11.20 -1.20 -13.02
CA LEU A 178 -10.45 -2.39 -12.64
C LEU A 178 -9.92 -3.06 -13.91
N THR A 179 -8.61 -3.25 -13.97
CA THR A 179 -7.96 -4.04 -15.02
C THR A 179 -7.51 -5.38 -14.44
N ILE A 180 -7.87 -6.49 -15.08
CA ILE A 180 -7.46 -7.84 -14.70
C ILE A 180 -6.57 -8.42 -15.79
N LEU A 181 -5.35 -8.79 -15.42
CA LEU A 181 -4.38 -9.48 -16.28
C LEU A 181 -4.21 -10.89 -15.73
N ALA A 182 -4.78 -11.88 -16.42
CA ALA A 182 -4.79 -13.26 -15.96
C ALA A 182 -4.00 -14.17 -16.91
N GLY A 183 -3.12 -14.98 -16.33
CA GLY A 183 -2.50 -16.13 -16.98
C GLY A 183 -3.41 -17.35 -16.90
N VAL A 184 -3.29 -18.27 -17.86
CA VAL A 184 -4.01 -19.55 -17.83
C VAL A 184 -3.57 -20.37 -16.59
N PRO A 185 -4.51 -20.83 -15.73
CA PRO A 185 -4.19 -21.65 -14.56
C PRO A 185 -3.57 -23.01 -14.90
N ALA A 186 -3.78 -23.47 -16.14
CA ALA A 186 -3.27 -24.71 -16.71
C ALA A 186 -3.67 -25.97 -15.93
N TYR A 187 -4.89 -26.01 -15.39
CA TYR A 187 -5.46 -27.24 -14.82
C TYR A 187 -5.97 -28.15 -15.94
N ASN A 188 -7.26 -28.03 -16.25
CA ASN A 188 -7.89 -28.66 -17.41
C ASN A 188 -9.05 -27.78 -17.89
N PRO A 189 -9.48 -27.92 -19.16
CA PRO A 189 -10.47 -27.02 -19.76
C PRO A 189 -11.82 -26.91 -19.05
N LEU A 190 -12.23 -27.91 -18.27
CA LEU A 190 -13.47 -27.87 -17.51
C LEU A 190 -13.30 -27.03 -16.24
N VAL A 191 -12.23 -27.29 -15.49
CA VAL A 191 -11.91 -26.57 -14.25
C VAL A 191 -11.62 -25.10 -14.55
N ASP A 192 -10.87 -24.80 -15.60
CA ASP A 192 -10.52 -23.42 -15.96
C ASP A 192 -11.76 -22.59 -16.33
N ARG A 193 -12.75 -23.20 -17.02
CA ARG A 193 -14.03 -22.57 -17.30
C ARG A 193 -14.88 -22.32 -16.05
N MET A 194 -14.87 -23.26 -15.10
CA MET A 194 -15.56 -23.06 -13.82
C MET A 194 -14.94 -21.92 -13.01
N ILE A 195 -13.61 -21.83 -12.96
CA ILE A 195 -12.88 -20.74 -12.30
C ILE A 195 -13.26 -19.40 -12.94
N GLU A 196 -13.25 -19.31 -14.27
CA GLU A 196 -13.65 -18.11 -15.00
C GLU A 196 -15.10 -17.70 -14.68
N ALA A 197 -16.05 -18.64 -14.72
CA ALA A 197 -17.44 -18.36 -14.38
C ALA A 197 -17.62 -17.86 -12.94
N MET A 198 -16.91 -18.46 -11.97
CA MET A 198 -16.94 -18.00 -10.58
C MET A 198 -16.32 -16.61 -10.39
N ALA A 199 -15.30 -16.26 -11.19
CA ALA A 199 -14.74 -14.91 -11.18
C ALA A 199 -15.79 -13.89 -11.66
N PHE A 200 -16.52 -14.18 -12.74
CA PHE A 200 -17.58 -13.29 -13.23
C PHE A 200 -18.73 -13.10 -12.24
N VAL A 201 -19.18 -14.15 -11.54
CA VAL A 201 -20.19 -14.02 -10.48
C VAL A 201 -19.73 -13.09 -9.35
N ARG A 202 -18.42 -13.01 -9.08
CA ARG A 202 -17.88 -12.04 -8.12
C ARG A 202 -17.79 -10.64 -8.72
N LEU A 203 -17.43 -10.53 -10.00
CA LEU A 203 -17.36 -9.24 -10.70
C LEU A 203 -18.74 -8.58 -10.83
N ASP A 204 -19.80 -9.37 -10.99
CA ASP A 204 -21.20 -8.88 -11.03
C ASP A 204 -21.68 -8.27 -9.69
N ARG A 205 -20.90 -8.44 -8.60
CA ARG A 205 -21.20 -7.82 -7.30
C ARG A 205 -20.61 -6.42 -7.14
N PHE A 206 -19.76 -5.98 -8.06
CA PHE A 206 -19.24 -4.61 -8.00
C PHE A 206 -20.36 -3.63 -8.29
N ASP A 207 -20.29 -2.47 -7.64
CA ASP A 207 -21.21 -1.38 -7.92
C ASP A 207 -21.12 -0.99 -9.41
N PRO A 208 -22.25 -0.75 -10.11
CA PRO A 208 -22.26 -0.43 -11.54
C PRO A 208 -21.46 0.82 -11.95
N SER A 209 -21.05 1.67 -10.99
CA SER A 209 -20.09 2.75 -11.23
C SER A 209 -18.71 2.25 -11.64
N TRP A 210 -18.37 0.99 -11.33
CA TRP A 210 -17.10 0.38 -11.73
C TRP A 210 -17.15 -0.18 -13.15
N THR A 211 -16.06 0.02 -13.89
CA THR A 211 -15.82 -0.56 -15.21
C THR A 211 -14.70 -1.59 -15.14
N GLY A 212 -14.85 -2.69 -15.86
CA GLY A 212 -13.88 -3.78 -15.90
C GLY A 212 -13.21 -3.94 -17.26
N ARG A 213 -11.91 -4.20 -17.28
CA ARG A 213 -11.15 -4.65 -18.45
C ARG A 213 -10.42 -5.94 -18.10
N VAL A 214 -10.40 -6.90 -19.01
CA VAL A 214 -9.77 -8.20 -18.78
C VAL A 214 -8.92 -8.58 -19.98
N VAL A 215 -7.70 -9.00 -19.71
CA VAL A 215 -6.87 -9.80 -20.60
C VAL A 215 -6.67 -11.14 -19.91
N TYR A 216 -7.04 -12.23 -20.58
CA TYR A 216 -6.91 -13.58 -20.03
C TYR A 216 -6.25 -14.50 -21.05
N SER A 217 -5.04 -14.99 -20.77
CA SER A 217 -4.25 -15.80 -21.72
C SER A 217 -4.74 -17.25 -21.90
N ASN A 218 -6.01 -17.54 -21.57
CA ASN A 218 -6.64 -18.83 -21.85
C ASN A 218 -7.24 -18.80 -23.27
N PRO A 219 -6.73 -19.61 -24.23
CA PRO A 219 -7.18 -19.57 -25.62
C PRO A 219 -8.68 -19.87 -25.84
N GLN A 220 -9.36 -20.44 -24.83
CA GLN A 220 -10.80 -20.70 -24.88
C GLN A 220 -11.66 -19.54 -24.36
N SER A 221 -11.05 -18.54 -23.72
CA SER A 221 -11.76 -17.38 -23.17
C SER A 221 -12.00 -16.34 -24.26
N ARG A 222 -13.17 -15.70 -24.21
CA ARG A 222 -13.49 -14.52 -25.04
C ARG A 222 -12.61 -13.30 -24.73
N PHE A 223 -11.88 -13.33 -23.62
CA PHE A 223 -10.99 -12.27 -23.17
C PHE A 223 -9.52 -12.54 -23.51
N CYS A 224 -9.24 -13.58 -24.30
CA CYS A 224 -7.92 -13.87 -24.82
C CYS A 224 -7.69 -13.09 -26.12
N PRO A 225 -6.80 -12.09 -26.15
CA PRO A 225 -6.32 -11.54 -27.41
C PRO A 225 -5.55 -12.61 -28.20
N PRO A 226 -5.31 -12.39 -29.51
CA PRO A 226 -4.30 -13.14 -30.26
C PRO A 226 -2.95 -13.12 -29.53
N ASP A 227 -2.21 -14.23 -29.60
CA ASP A 227 -0.93 -14.38 -28.86
C ASP A 227 0.10 -13.29 -29.24
N ASP A 228 0.13 -12.87 -30.50
CA ASP A 228 1.00 -11.80 -31.01
C ASP A 228 0.54 -10.38 -30.62
N GLU A 229 -0.70 -10.24 -30.13
CA GLU A 229 -1.26 -8.98 -29.62
C GLU A 229 -1.32 -8.92 -28.09
N LEU A 230 -1.11 -10.05 -27.39
CA LEU A 230 -1.31 -10.16 -25.94
C LEU A 230 -0.57 -9.06 -25.16
N GLN A 231 0.70 -8.85 -25.47
CA GLN A 231 1.53 -7.85 -24.79
C GLN A 231 1.05 -6.42 -25.08
N SER A 232 0.76 -6.10 -26.35
CA SER A 232 0.39 -4.75 -26.75
C SER A 232 -0.99 -4.35 -26.21
N VAL A 233 -1.94 -5.29 -26.17
CA VAL A 233 -3.26 -5.10 -25.56
C VAL A 233 -3.14 -4.92 -24.05
N ALA A 234 -2.35 -5.75 -23.37
CA ALA A 234 -2.13 -5.62 -21.93
C ALA A 234 -1.49 -4.28 -21.57
N LEU A 235 -0.45 -3.86 -22.31
CA LEU A 235 0.21 -2.57 -22.12
C LEU A 235 -0.77 -1.41 -22.34
N LYS A 236 -1.54 -1.43 -23.43
CA LYS A 236 -2.56 -0.41 -23.73
C LYS A 236 -3.56 -0.26 -22.58
N TYR A 237 -3.98 -1.34 -21.95
CA TYR A 237 -4.93 -1.27 -20.85
C TYR A 237 -4.38 -0.55 -19.62
N VAL A 238 -3.09 -0.72 -19.32
CA VAL A 238 -2.40 -0.02 -18.22
C VAL A 238 -2.13 1.45 -18.58
N GLU A 239 -1.76 1.72 -19.83
CA GLU A 239 -1.51 3.10 -20.31
C GLU A 239 -2.76 3.98 -20.31
N ASP A 240 -3.93 3.38 -20.57
CA ASP A 240 -5.23 4.06 -20.51
C ASP A 240 -5.66 4.47 -19.08
N GLY A 241 -4.97 3.95 -18.06
CA GLY A 241 -5.12 4.28 -16.64
C GLY A 241 -6.27 3.56 -15.92
N GLU A 242 -6.02 3.15 -14.69
CA GLU A 242 -6.97 2.43 -13.84
C GLU A 242 -6.71 2.71 -12.36
N ALA A 243 -7.71 2.43 -11.52
CA ALA A 243 -7.57 2.54 -10.07
C ALA A 243 -6.85 1.32 -9.52
N TRP A 244 -7.12 0.16 -10.12
CA TRP A 244 -6.56 -1.12 -9.70
C TRP A 244 -6.21 -1.98 -10.91
N THR A 245 -5.00 -2.52 -10.90
CA THR A 245 -4.61 -3.65 -11.75
C THR A 245 -4.41 -4.89 -10.89
N LEU A 246 -5.12 -5.97 -11.22
CA LEU A 246 -4.97 -7.28 -10.61
C LEU A 246 -4.27 -8.21 -11.60
N TYR A 247 -3.07 -8.65 -11.24
CA TYR A 247 -2.35 -9.69 -11.97
C TYR A 247 -2.52 -11.05 -11.28
N LEU A 248 -2.91 -12.07 -12.04
CA LEU A 248 -3.08 -13.45 -11.58
C LEU A 248 -2.35 -14.39 -12.53
N GLY A 249 -1.16 -14.84 -12.16
CA GLY A 249 -0.36 -15.70 -13.03
C GLY A 249 1.01 -16.01 -12.48
N HIS A 250 1.85 -16.57 -13.34
CA HIS A 250 3.25 -16.84 -13.04
C HIS A 250 4.12 -15.66 -13.43
N SER A 251 4.95 -15.21 -12.51
CA SER A 251 5.93 -14.16 -12.74
C SER A 251 7.32 -14.60 -12.30
N ASN A 252 8.32 -13.86 -12.73
CA ASN A 252 9.69 -13.92 -12.21
C ASN A 252 10.16 -12.50 -11.83
N PRO A 253 11.39 -12.30 -11.32
CA PRO A 253 11.87 -10.96 -10.95
C PRO A 253 11.96 -9.93 -12.09
N GLU A 254 12.03 -10.37 -13.35
CA GLU A 254 12.10 -9.52 -14.56
C GLU A 254 10.73 -9.28 -15.21
N GLY A 255 9.72 -10.06 -14.83
CA GLY A 255 8.39 -10.09 -15.44
C GLY A 255 7.82 -11.50 -15.43
#